data_AF-A0A7S3P1B4-F1
#
_entry.id   AF-A0A7S3P1B4-F1
#
_cell.length_a   1.000
_cell.length_b   1.000
_cell.length_c   1.000
_cell.angle_alpha   90.00
_cell.angle_beta   90.00
_cell.angle_gamma   90.00
#
_symmetry.space_group_name_H-M   'P 1'
#
loop_
_entity.id
_entity.type
_entity.pdbx_description
1 polymer ?
#
loop_
_entity_poly.entity_id
_entity_poly.type
_entity_poly.pdbx_seq_one_letter_code
_entity_poly.pdbx_strand_id
1 'polypeptide(L)'
;MEGYLILLGNYTKEIMRQNMYSGRFLNDLGEFENCTEHEFSRFMLSQIELNITGKKDMSFLNKDTARFVQGLCVPKECSDTDSRILRDSFFLQDINFTRDSNVVDITFFDVEKEAQQTSKNLSSTSSVMIVVFVFLVLLGLLGLLVENTSLGNKPNLNQEEEENNIWDKYYDQEGLSADEDQKDNMCTEFQDFLQQEKRLIMSKNLWGIILLSFSFKRNARRLFKFSVIRRMHVKTTMIEGLRVMFLIWVIIGNTFLFSFYSYPANFTKIGDISSNYLFITLLNNELSFDSLLFIIAFLSAYDLLEKFDDRDTKSRSYILYALHFIIKMLFPVIIIIGISSIFKLFSSGPLWGTMTEEIISSCDRYLWTHVLMISNLVPFGNNIGNNACLPWLWFVSTEFQFFFFCLFLTILYTKRSFLACLISWVICLFSLLSVSVIAGVGAITTLSQYDSNTYEILFTKPWTRIFGYSLGLFVGFIFYEFNKESKSEKEKRFGWRLVSILENMNINKRTILIIFAFALIIIPSIFQWLIIARETLTNDMSGSAKTMYILYLTLGRPIYFTGLVIIILFCLLNKLKWITIIVGNYSWGPMTELSYSAYLMHFFIIVWYYSSLSQT
;
A
#
# COMPACT_ATOMS: atom_id res chain seq x y z
N MET A 1 -36.26 -35.47 11.27
CA MET A 1 -36.42 -34.34 10.31
C MET A 1 -37.39 -34.68 9.15
N GLU A 2 -38.11 -35.81 9.19
CA GLU A 2 -39.17 -36.13 8.20
C GLU A 2 -40.53 -35.49 8.52
N GLY A 3 -40.76 -35.07 9.78
CA GLY A 3 -42.04 -34.50 10.20
C GLY A 3 -42.37 -33.11 9.63
N TYR A 4 -41.36 -32.32 9.23
CA TYR A 4 -41.56 -30.96 8.71
C TYR A 4 -41.95 -30.93 7.22
N LEU A 5 -41.73 -32.03 6.49
CA LEU A 5 -42.16 -32.15 5.10
C LEU A 5 -43.68 -32.24 4.97
N ILE A 6 -44.46 -32.50 6.02
CA ILE A 6 -45.90 -32.78 5.87
C ILE A 6 -46.72 -31.52 5.50
N LEU A 7 -46.17 -30.31 5.68
CA LEU A 7 -46.93 -29.05 5.56
C LEU A 7 -46.68 -28.24 4.26
N LEU A 8 -45.85 -28.72 3.33
CA LEU A 8 -45.55 -28.01 2.08
C LEU A 8 -46.04 -28.79 0.85
N GLY A 9 -46.58 -28.05 -0.12
CA GLY A 9 -47.06 -28.59 -1.39
C GLY A 9 -45.97 -29.36 -2.15
N ASN A 10 -46.39 -30.33 -2.98
CA ASN A 10 -45.50 -31.29 -3.63
C ASN A 10 -44.36 -30.65 -4.45
N TYR A 11 -44.59 -29.49 -5.05
CA TYR A 11 -43.57 -28.78 -5.85
C TYR A 11 -42.45 -28.19 -4.98
N THR A 12 -42.80 -27.64 -3.82
CA THR A 12 -41.83 -27.07 -2.87
C THR A 12 -40.95 -28.16 -2.25
N LYS A 13 -41.48 -29.39 -2.09
CA LYS A 13 -40.71 -30.55 -1.63
C LYS A 13 -39.66 -31.02 -2.63
N GLU A 14 -39.96 -30.97 -3.92
CA GLU A 14 -39.04 -31.41 -4.98
C GLU A 14 -37.87 -30.44 -5.14
N ILE A 15 -38.15 -29.13 -5.14
CA ILE A 15 -37.10 -28.08 -5.15
C ILE A 15 -36.23 -28.19 -3.89
N MET A 16 -36.85 -28.42 -2.73
CA MET A 16 -36.11 -28.63 -1.50
C MET A 16 -35.22 -29.89 -1.57
N ARG A 17 -35.74 -31.02 -2.04
CA ARG A 17 -34.91 -32.21 -2.24
C ARG A 17 -33.74 -31.91 -3.18
N GLN A 18 -33.97 -31.25 -4.31
CA GLN A 18 -32.91 -30.95 -5.28
C GLN A 18 -31.78 -30.08 -4.71
N ASN A 19 -32.08 -29.08 -3.88
CA ASN A 19 -31.06 -28.22 -3.27
C ASN A 19 -30.29 -28.90 -2.12
N MET A 20 -30.96 -29.68 -1.25
CA MET A 20 -30.27 -30.46 -0.21
C MET A 20 -29.35 -31.55 -0.80
N TYR A 21 -29.69 -32.06 -1.99
CA TYR A 21 -28.84 -32.98 -2.75
C TYR A 21 -27.86 -32.26 -3.70
N SER A 22 -27.92 -30.92 -3.83
CA SER A 22 -27.05 -30.15 -4.74
C SER A 22 -25.65 -29.86 -4.18
N GLY A 23 -25.47 -29.95 -2.85
CA GLY A 23 -24.18 -29.71 -2.19
C GLY A 23 -23.74 -28.25 -2.10
N ARG A 24 -24.64 -27.27 -2.34
CA ARG A 24 -24.32 -25.84 -2.25
C ARG A 24 -24.32 -25.31 -0.81
N PHE A 25 -23.42 -24.38 -0.49
CA PHE A 25 -23.24 -23.80 0.85
C PHE A 25 -23.41 -22.27 0.87
N LEU A 26 -23.45 -21.65 2.05
CA LEU A 26 -23.34 -20.18 2.17
C LEU A 26 -22.00 -19.71 1.58
N ASN A 27 -22.01 -18.54 0.92
CA ASN A 27 -20.87 -17.99 0.16
C ASN A 27 -20.51 -18.76 -1.12
N ASP A 28 -21.25 -19.82 -1.48
CA ASP A 28 -21.06 -20.54 -2.73
C ASP A 28 -21.62 -19.76 -3.92
N LEU A 29 -20.73 -19.30 -4.80
CA LEU A 29 -21.10 -18.56 -6.02
C LEU A 29 -21.54 -19.49 -7.16
N GLY A 30 -21.31 -20.79 -7.05
CA GLY A 30 -21.54 -21.76 -8.11
C GLY A 30 -20.75 -21.48 -9.40
N GLU A 31 -21.06 -22.24 -10.45
CA GLU A 31 -20.41 -22.13 -11.76
C GLU A 31 -21.01 -20.98 -12.60
N PHE A 32 -20.51 -19.76 -12.36
CA PHE A 32 -20.91 -18.54 -13.08
C PHE A 32 -20.76 -18.64 -14.60
N GLU A 33 -19.60 -19.11 -15.08
CA GLU A 33 -19.30 -19.21 -16.52
C GLU A 33 -20.26 -20.18 -17.21
N ASN A 34 -20.42 -21.40 -16.67
CA ASN A 34 -21.34 -22.39 -17.24
C ASN A 34 -22.79 -21.89 -17.26
N CYS A 35 -23.23 -21.14 -16.23
CA CYS A 35 -24.58 -20.58 -16.21
C CYS A 35 -24.81 -19.50 -17.27
N THR A 36 -23.81 -18.66 -17.53
CA THR A 36 -23.91 -17.53 -18.47
C THR A 36 -23.72 -17.95 -19.93
N GLU A 37 -23.02 -19.06 -20.19
CA GLU A 37 -22.91 -19.65 -21.54
C GLU A 37 -24.22 -20.24 -22.06
N HIS A 38 -25.12 -20.68 -21.18
CA HIS A 38 -26.39 -21.29 -21.55
C HIS A 38 -27.46 -20.25 -21.97
N GLU A 39 -28.01 -20.40 -23.17
CA GLU A 39 -28.91 -19.42 -23.79
C GLU A 39 -30.24 -19.21 -23.05
N PHE A 40 -30.69 -20.19 -22.26
CA PHE A 40 -31.97 -20.17 -21.53
C PHE A 40 -31.84 -19.82 -20.05
N SER A 41 -30.63 -19.63 -19.53
CA SER A 41 -30.39 -19.28 -18.13
C SER A 41 -29.87 -17.87 -17.96
N ARG A 42 -30.08 -17.33 -16.76
CA ARG A 42 -29.48 -16.09 -16.26
C ARG A 42 -28.90 -16.35 -14.88
N PHE A 43 -27.76 -15.71 -14.60
CA PHE A 43 -27.12 -15.78 -13.30
C PHE A 43 -27.63 -14.65 -12.39
N MET A 44 -28.07 -15.02 -11.19
CA MET A 44 -28.48 -14.08 -10.15
C MET A 44 -27.64 -14.28 -8.91
N LEU A 45 -27.28 -13.17 -8.27
CA LEU A 45 -26.58 -13.14 -7.00
C LEU A 45 -27.59 -12.85 -5.89
N SER A 46 -27.67 -13.72 -4.89
CA SER A 46 -28.47 -13.51 -3.68
C SER A 46 -27.56 -13.08 -2.55
N GLN A 47 -27.73 -11.86 -2.04
CA GLN A 47 -27.05 -11.39 -0.84
C GLN A 47 -28.00 -11.51 0.35
N ILE A 48 -27.55 -12.19 1.39
CA ILE A 48 -28.31 -12.50 2.59
C ILE A 48 -27.72 -11.72 3.75
N GLU A 49 -28.53 -10.88 4.39
CA GLU A 49 -28.16 -10.08 5.56
C GLU A 49 -28.84 -10.64 6.82
N LEU A 50 -28.05 -11.21 7.74
CA LEU A 50 -28.52 -11.88 8.95
C LEU A 50 -28.28 -11.03 10.18
N ASN A 51 -29.28 -10.82 11.04
CA ASN A 51 -29.07 -10.15 12.34
C ASN A 51 -28.33 -11.10 13.30
N ILE A 52 -27.13 -10.71 13.72
CA ILE A 52 -26.28 -11.49 14.63
C ILE A 52 -26.25 -10.84 16.02
N THR A 53 -27.15 -9.89 16.35
CA THR A 53 -27.22 -9.31 17.70
C THR A 53 -27.25 -10.40 18.78
N GLY A 54 -26.13 -10.55 19.51
CA GLY A 54 -25.97 -11.52 20.60
C GLY A 54 -25.38 -12.90 20.25
N LYS A 55 -25.09 -13.22 18.97
CA LYS A 55 -24.46 -14.50 18.57
C LYS A 55 -22.95 -14.37 18.44
N LYS A 56 -22.24 -15.15 19.26
CA LYS A 56 -20.83 -14.95 19.64
C LYS A 56 -19.79 -15.58 18.70
N ASP A 57 -20.18 -16.55 17.86
CA ASP A 57 -19.26 -17.31 17.00
C ASP A 57 -18.94 -16.66 15.64
N MET A 58 -19.60 -15.54 15.30
CA MET A 58 -19.41 -14.77 14.06
C MET A 58 -18.88 -13.35 14.31
N SER A 59 -18.26 -13.13 15.47
CA SER A 59 -17.72 -11.86 15.98
C SER A 59 -16.68 -11.14 15.09
N PHE A 60 -16.27 -11.75 13.97
CA PHE A 60 -15.40 -11.12 12.97
C PHE A 60 -16.09 -10.01 12.16
N LEU A 61 -17.41 -10.11 11.96
CA LEU A 61 -18.20 -9.12 11.25
C LEU A 61 -18.97 -8.31 12.28
N ASN A 62 -18.36 -7.27 12.88
CA ASN A 62 -19.01 -6.44 13.89
C ASN A 62 -20.01 -5.45 13.28
N LYS A 63 -20.89 -5.97 12.44
CA LYS A 63 -22.18 -5.41 12.12
C LYS A 63 -23.19 -6.17 12.98
N ASP A 64 -24.26 -5.50 13.40
CA ASP A 64 -25.46 -6.23 13.84
C ASP A 64 -25.94 -7.20 12.75
N THR A 65 -25.40 -7.09 11.52
CA THR A 65 -25.71 -7.89 10.37
C THR A 65 -24.52 -8.58 9.67
N ALA A 66 -24.47 -9.91 9.55
CA ALA A 66 -23.54 -10.53 8.59
C ALA A 66 -24.14 -10.58 7.20
N ARG A 67 -23.28 -10.42 6.19
CA ARG A 67 -23.64 -10.57 4.79
C ARG A 67 -23.03 -11.86 4.25
N PHE A 68 -23.87 -12.68 3.64
CA PHE A 68 -23.49 -13.85 2.87
C PHE A 68 -23.95 -13.68 1.44
N VAL A 69 -23.29 -14.35 0.52
CA VAL A 69 -23.63 -14.28 -0.90
C VAL A 69 -23.84 -15.68 -1.45
N GLN A 70 -24.77 -15.85 -2.38
CA GLN A 70 -24.98 -17.12 -3.07
C GLN A 70 -25.28 -16.87 -4.55
N GLY A 71 -24.63 -17.64 -5.42
CA GLY A 71 -24.90 -17.59 -6.85
C GLY A 71 -26.01 -18.58 -7.25
N LEU A 72 -26.99 -18.12 -8.01
CA LEU A 72 -28.14 -18.88 -8.47
C LEU A 72 -28.21 -18.84 -10.00
N CYS A 73 -28.30 -20.01 -10.63
CA CYS A 73 -28.57 -20.12 -12.05
C CYS A 73 -30.07 -20.38 -12.24
N VAL A 74 -30.80 -19.45 -12.86
CA VAL A 74 -32.25 -19.56 -13.05
C VAL A 74 -32.62 -19.41 -14.53
N PRO A 75 -33.77 -19.94 -14.98
CA PRO A 75 -34.27 -19.68 -16.33
C PRO A 75 -34.49 -18.17 -16.57
N LYS A 76 -34.25 -17.71 -17.80
CA LYS A 76 -34.49 -16.30 -18.22
C LYS A 76 -35.95 -15.87 -18.07
N GLU A 77 -36.87 -16.82 -18.13
CA GLU A 77 -38.32 -16.61 -18.03
C GLU A 77 -38.78 -16.26 -16.61
N CYS A 78 -37.98 -16.56 -15.58
CA CYS A 78 -38.32 -16.20 -14.22
C CYS A 78 -38.43 -14.69 -14.08
N SER A 79 -39.56 -14.19 -13.59
CA SER A 79 -39.75 -12.79 -13.24
C SER A 79 -39.05 -12.44 -11.91
N ASP A 80 -38.87 -11.14 -11.64
CA ASP A 80 -38.33 -10.68 -10.34
C ASP A 80 -39.27 -11.01 -9.15
N THR A 81 -40.52 -11.42 -9.44
CA THR A 81 -41.45 -11.98 -8.45
C THR A 81 -41.25 -13.48 -8.22
N ASP A 82 -40.81 -14.24 -9.21
CA ASP A 82 -40.51 -15.67 -9.07
C ASP A 82 -39.22 -15.89 -8.28
N SER A 83 -38.24 -14.99 -8.43
CA SER A 83 -37.04 -14.97 -7.58
C SER A 83 -37.37 -14.69 -6.11
N ARG A 84 -38.43 -13.90 -5.82
CA ARG A 84 -38.97 -13.72 -4.46
C ARG A 84 -39.75 -14.92 -3.93
N ILE A 85 -40.14 -15.87 -4.78
CA ILE A 85 -40.73 -17.15 -4.32
C ILE A 85 -39.61 -18.15 -4.05
N LEU A 86 -38.56 -18.15 -4.89
CA LEU A 86 -37.31 -18.83 -4.61
C LEU A 86 -36.74 -18.39 -3.24
N ARG A 87 -36.77 -17.09 -2.91
CA ARG A 87 -36.45 -16.50 -1.59
C ARG A 87 -37.03 -17.30 -0.42
N ASP A 88 -38.32 -17.64 -0.45
CA ASP A 88 -39.00 -18.30 0.67
C ASP A 88 -38.67 -19.81 0.73
N SER A 89 -38.35 -20.41 -0.42
CA SER A 89 -38.02 -21.84 -0.53
C SER A 89 -36.57 -22.19 -0.17
N PHE A 90 -35.60 -21.33 -0.52
CA PHE A 90 -34.19 -21.49 -0.17
C PHE A 90 -33.96 -21.31 1.35
N PHE A 91 -34.70 -20.39 1.97
CA PHE A 91 -34.52 -20.06 3.38
C PHE A 91 -34.88 -21.18 4.36
N LEU A 92 -35.75 -22.10 3.98
CA LEU A 92 -36.26 -23.13 4.88
C LEU A 92 -35.35 -24.37 5.01
N GLN A 93 -34.24 -24.44 4.26
CA GLN A 93 -33.41 -25.65 4.21
C GLN A 93 -32.10 -25.61 5.00
N ASP A 94 -31.44 -24.47 5.11
CA ASP A 94 -30.17 -24.34 5.85
C ASP A 94 -30.35 -24.06 7.35
N ILE A 95 -31.59 -23.99 7.83
CA ILE A 95 -31.91 -23.72 9.24
C ILE A 95 -31.78 -24.99 10.08
N ASN A 96 -30.55 -25.46 10.23
CA ASN A 96 -30.11 -26.02 11.52
C ASN A 96 -29.28 -25.00 12.31
N PHE A 97 -28.89 -23.86 11.72
CA PHE A 97 -28.02 -22.89 12.39
C PHE A 97 -28.77 -21.77 13.14
N THR A 98 -30.07 -21.57 12.94
CA THR A 98 -30.73 -20.37 13.49
C THR A 98 -32.24 -20.50 13.76
N ARG A 99 -32.61 -21.16 14.86
CA ARG A 99 -33.91 -20.84 15.52
C ARG A 99 -33.88 -19.46 16.21
N ASP A 100 -32.70 -18.86 16.34
CA ASP A 100 -32.42 -17.64 17.14
C ASP A 100 -31.74 -16.49 16.36
N SER A 101 -31.78 -16.39 15.03
CA SER A 101 -31.33 -15.14 14.36
C SER A 101 -32.37 -14.60 13.39
N ASN A 102 -32.72 -13.34 13.58
CA ASN A 102 -33.65 -12.61 12.75
C ASN A 102 -32.93 -12.24 11.45
N VAL A 103 -33.27 -12.88 10.34
CA VAL A 103 -32.84 -12.43 9.00
C VAL A 103 -33.32 -10.98 8.82
N VAL A 104 -32.44 -10.06 8.44
CA VAL A 104 -32.79 -8.64 8.29
C VAL A 104 -33.29 -8.36 6.88
N ASP A 105 -32.51 -8.77 5.87
CA ASP A 105 -32.83 -8.51 4.48
C ASP A 105 -32.16 -9.53 3.55
N ILE A 106 -32.73 -9.76 2.37
CA ILE A 106 -32.14 -10.59 1.32
C ILE A 106 -32.35 -9.86 -0.01
N THR A 107 -31.27 -9.41 -0.63
CA THR A 107 -31.30 -8.66 -1.88
C THR A 107 -30.82 -9.55 -3.03
N PHE A 108 -31.55 -9.53 -4.15
CA PHE A 108 -31.16 -10.23 -5.36
C PHE A 108 -30.63 -9.21 -6.38
N PHE A 109 -29.47 -9.51 -6.93
CA PHE A 109 -28.81 -8.72 -7.96
C PHE A 109 -28.71 -9.55 -9.24
N ASP A 110 -29.25 -9.01 -10.32
CA ASP A 110 -29.10 -9.59 -11.65
C ASP A 110 -27.76 -9.10 -12.21
N VAL A 111 -26.76 -9.99 -12.18
CA VAL A 111 -25.36 -9.64 -12.46
C VAL A 111 -25.20 -9.13 -13.89
N GLU A 112 -25.96 -9.66 -14.85
CA GLU A 112 -25.94 -9.21 -16.24
C GLU A 112 -26.58 -7.85 -16.41
N LYS A 113 -27.74 -7.61 -15.79
CA LYS A 113 -28.39 -6.28 -15.83
C LYS A 113 -27.54 -5.21 -15.15
N GLU A 114 -26.93 -5.53 -14.01
CA GLU A 114 -26.02 -4.61 -13.33
C GLU A 114 -24.80 -4.33 -14.18
N ALA A 115 -24.12 -5.35 -14.71
CA ALA A 115 -22.98 -5.17 -15.60
C ALA A 115 -23.33 -4.28 -16.82
N GLN A 116 -24.51 -4.48 -17.42
CA GLN A 116 -25.00 -3.63 -18.52
C GLN A 116 -25.29 -2.20 -18.08
N GLN A 117 -25.89 -1.99 -16.90
CA GLN A 117 -26.20 -0.66 -16.37
C GLN A 117 -24.92 0.10 -15.98
N THR A 118 -23.94 -0.59 -15.40
CA THR A 118 -22.61 -0.07 -15.09
C THR A 118 -21.84 0.32 -16.36
N SER A 119 -21.98 -0.43 -17.46
CA SER A 119 -21.35 -0.12 -18.75
C SER A 119 -21.96 1.11 -19.47
N LYS A 120 -23.28 1.33 -19.32
CA LYS A 120 -24.00 2.43 -19.99
C LYS A 120 -23.79 3.78 -19.29
N ASN A 121 -23.49 3.79 -18.00
CA ASN A 121 -23.27 5.00 -17.21
C ASN A 121 -21.78 5.34 -17.09
N LEU A 122 -21.08 5.52 -18.21
CA LEU A 122 -19.76 6.14 -18.19
C LEU A 122 -19.94 7.61 -17.79
N SER A 123 -19.48 7.98 -16.60
CA SER A 123 -19.53 9.37 -16.14
C SER A 123 -18.73 10.28 -17.07
N SER A 124 -19.12 11.55 -17.17
CA SER A 124 -18.40 12.54 -18.02
C SER A 124 -16.92 12.65 -17.65
N THR A 125 -16.57 12.42 -16.38
CA THR A 125 -15.20 12.31 -15.87
C THR A 125 -14.45 11.12 -16.46
N SER A 126 -15.11 9.98 -16.62
CA SER A 126 -14.52 8.76 -17.21
C SER A 126 -14.14 8.96 -18.68
N SER A 127 -14.97 9.67 -19.45
CA SER A 127 -14.68 9.98 -20.86
C SER A 127 -13.45 10.89 -21.02
N VAL A 128 -13.32 11.91 -20.17
CA VAL A 128 -12.13 12.80 -20.15
C VAL A 128 -10.87 12.01 -19.82
N MET A 129 -10.94 11.09 -18.86
CA MET A 129 -9.80 10.29 -18.43
C MET A 129 -9.33 9.28 -19.49
N ILE A 130 -10.24 8.71 -20.28
CA ILE A 130 -9.88 7.86 -21.43
C ILE A 130 -9.07 8.66 -22.45
N VAL A 131 -9.47 9.91 -22.75
CA VAL A 131 -8.72 10.79 -23.67
C VAL A 131 -7.31 11.06 -23.13
N VAL A 132 -7.19 11.33 -21.81
CA VAL A 132 -5.88 11.51 -21.16
C VAL A 132 -5.02 10.24 -21.28
N PHE A 133 -5.61 9.05 -21.07
CA PHE A 133 -4.89 7.78 -21.20
C PHE A 133 -4.38 7.55 -22.63
N VAL A 134 -5.24 7.74 -23.64
CA VAL A 134 -4.85 7.63 -25.05
C VAL A 134 -3.74 8.63 -25.38
N PHE A 135 -3.82 9.86 -24.86
CA PHE A 135 -2.79 10.87 -25.02
C PHE A 135 -1.44 10.43 -24.42
N LEU A 136 -1.42 9.79 -23.25
CA LEU A 136 -0.19 9.25 -22.66
C LEU A 136 0.44 8.12 -23.48
N VAL A 137 -0.39 7.23 -24.05
CA VAL A 137 0.09 6.18 -24.97
C VAL A 137 0.72 6.81 -26.22
N LEU A 138 0.08 7.83 -26.78
CA LEU A 138 0.62 8.59 -27.92
C LEU A 138 1.96 9.26 -27.58
N LEU A 139 2.10 9.85 -26.38
CA LEU A 139 3.38 10.40 -25.92
C LEU A 139 4.48 9.34 -25.84
N GLY A 140 4.16 8.13 -25.40
CA GLY A 140 5.10 7.00 -25.37
C GLY A 140 5.56 6.59 -26.76
N LEU A 141 4.65 6.54 -27.73
CA LEU A 141 4.96 6.25 -29.13
C LEU A 141 5.82 7.37 -29.76
N LEU A 142 5.48 8.64 -29.50
CA LEU A 142 6.28 9.79 -29.94
C LEU A 142 7.68 9.78 -29.30
N GLY A 143 7.79 9.41 -28.03
CA GLY A 143 9.07 9.24 -27.34
C GLY A 143 9.95 8.18 -28.00
N LEU A 144 9.36 7.05 -28.40
CA LEU A 144 10.07 5.99 -29.13
C LEU A 144 10.54 6.48 -30.52
N LEU A 145 9.73 7.28 -31.21
CA LEU A 145 10.11 7.89 -32.48
C LEU A 145 11.28 8.87 -32.31
N VAL A 146 11.23 9.75 -31.31
CA VAL A 146 12.31 10.71 -31.01
C VAL A 146 13.61 10.00 -30.62
N GLU A 147 13.54 8.87 -29.92
CA GLU A 147 14.72 8.07 -29.56
C GLU A 147 15.41 7.47 -30.79
N ASN A 148 14.64 6.92 -31.73
CA ASN A 148 15.18 6.18 -32.88
C ASN A 148 15.47 7.07 -34.11
N THR A 149 15.15 8.37 -34.07
CA THR A 149 15.32 9.29 -35.20
C THR A 149 16.09 10.55 -34.81
N SER A 150 16.50 11.35 -35.81
CA SER A 150 17.09 12.69 -35.61
C SER A 150 16.07 13.76 -35.22
N LEU A 151 14.77 13.41 -35.08
CA LEU A 151 13.73 14.33 -34.64
C LEU A 151 14.08 14.94 -33.28
N GLY A 152 13.98 16.27 -33.19
CA GLY A 152 14.30 17.00 -31.97
C GLY A 152 15.78 17.24 -31.72
N ASN A 153 16.69 16.90 -32.64
CA ASN A 153 18.11 17.27 -32.52
C ASN A 153 18.29 18.79 -32.61
N LYS A 154 19.27 19.35 -31.89
CA LYS A 154 19.70 20.74 -32.06
C LYS A 154 20.30 20.92 -33.46
N PRO A 155 19.97 22.00 -34.20
CA PRO A 155 20.31 22.15 -35.61
C PRO A 155 21.82 22.35 -35.92
N ASN A 156 22.68 22.62 -34.93
CA ASN A 156 24.10 23.01 -35.13
C ASN A 156 25.11 22.23 -34.27
N LEU A 157 24.88 20.96 -33.95
CA LEU A 157 25.88 20.15 -33.23
C LEU A 157 26.86 19.49 -34.22
N ASN A 158 28.06 20.04 -34.36
CA ASN A 158 29.24 19.28 -34.78
C ASN A 158 29.51 18.27 -33.65
N GLN A 159 29.07 17.03 -33.83
CA GLN A 159 29.09 16.02 -32.77
C GLN A 159 30.51 15.77 -32.22
N GLU A 160 31.56 15.95 -33.03
CA GLU A 160 32.96 15.68 -32.66
C GLU A 160 33.67 16.81 -31.89
N GLU A 161 33.32 18.10 -32.08
CA GLU A 161 34.04 19.24 -31.46
C GLU A 161 33.59 19.58 -30.04
N GLU A 162 32.30 19.40 -29.72
CA GLU A 162 31.82 19.48 -28.33
C GLU A 162 32.10 18.19 -27.55
N GLU A 163 32.23 17.04 -28.23
CA GLU A 163 32.62 15.77 -27.59
C GLU A 163 33.92 15.92 -26.82
N ASN A 164 34.99 16.41 -27.46
CA ASN A 164 36.31 16.56 -26.83
C ASN A 164 36.31 17.61 -25.69
N ASN A 165 35.66 18.76 -25.87
CA ASN A 165 35.58 19.80 -24.84
C ASN A 165 34.77 19.40 -23.60
N ILE A 166 33.82 18.48 -23.74
CA ILE A 166 32.99 17.98 -22.63
C ILE A 166 33.72 16.88 -21.85
N TRP A 167 34.52 16.05 -22.52
CA TRP A 167 35.36 15.04 -21.87
C TRP A 167 36.37 15.67 -20.89
N ASP A 168 37.03 16.75 -21.29
CA ASP A 168 37.98 17.46 -20.44
C ASP A 168 37.31 18.08 -19.19
N LYS A 169 36.10 18.62 -19.35
CA LYS A 169 35.35 19.25 -18.25
C LYS A 169 34.79 18.26 -17.23
N TYR A 170 34.58 17.00 -17.64
CA TYR A 170 34.04 15.93 -16.79
C TYR A 170 35.09 15.35 -15.83
N TYR A 171 36.35 15.21 -16.27
CA TYR A 171 37.45 14.77 -15.41
C TYR A 171 37.81 15.80 -14.33
N ASP A 172 37.73 17.09 -14.65
CA ASP A 172 38.05 18.18 -13.71
C ASP A 172 37.02 18.36 -12.59
N GLN A 173 35.75 17.99 -12.78
CA GLN A 173 34.68 18.20 -11.80
C GLN A 173 34.51 17.07 -10.77
N GLU A 174 34.90 15.83 -11.08
CA GLU A 174 34.71 14.69 -10.15
C GLU A 174 35.96 14.28 -9.37
N GLY A 175 37.12 14.92 -9.58
CA GLY A 175 38.31 14.67 -8.76
C GLY A 175 38.74 13.19 -8.70
N LEU A 176 38.47 12.43 -9.77
CA LEU A 176 38.86 11.03 -9.90
C LEU A 176 40.31 10.97 -10.40
N SER A 177 41.26 10.99 -9.46
CA SER A 177 42.62 10.53 -9.74
C SER A 177 42.55 9.04 -10.09
N ALA A 178 43.08 8.70 -11.26
CA ALA A 178 43.35 7.32 -11.63
C ALA A 178 44.34 6.72 -10.63
N ASP A 179 43.88 5.78 -9.82
CA ASP A 179 44.71 4.75 -9.22
C ASP A 179 44.12 3.38 -9.55
N GLU A 180 45.00 2.51 -10.01
CA GLU A 180 44.79 1.20 -10.61
C GLU A 180 44.41 0.12 -9.58
N ASP A 181 43.76 -0.92 -10.10
CA ASP A 181 43.52 -2.22 -9.47
C ASP A 181 42.44 -2.33 -8.36
N GLN A 182 41.16 -2.21 -8.76
CA GLN A 182 40.03 -3.09 -8.35
C GLN A 182 38.65 -2.51 -8.72
N LYS A 183 38.32 -2.40 -10.02
CA LYS A 183 36.92 -2.13 -10.45
C LYS A 183 36.55 -3.07 -11.60
N ASP A 184 35.72 -4.06 -11.26
CA ASP A 184 35.16 -5.06 -12.16
C ASP A 184 34.64 -4.47 -13.49
N ASN A 185 34.79 -5.24 -14.58
CA ASN A 185 34.27 -5.00 -15.95
C ASN A 185 32.77 -4.64 -16.05
N MET A 186 32.03 -4.75 -14.94
CA MET A 186 30.60 -4.41 -14.84
C MET A 186 30.35 -2.94 -14.49
N CYS A 187 31.35 -2.20 -13.97
CA CYS A 187 31.27 -0.75 -13.76
C CYS A 187 31.48 0.05 -15.06
N THR A 188 32.30 -0.47 -15.98
CA THR A 188 32.61 0.18 -17.28
C THR A 188 31.43 0.14 -18.25
N GLU A 189 30.77 -1.01 -18.46
CA GLU A 189 29.58 -1.11 -19.35
C GLU A 189 28.43 -0.19 -18.89
N PHE A 190 28.34 0.06 -17.59
CA PHE A 190 27.33 0.92 -17.01
C PHE A 190 27.68 2.42 -17.12
N GLN A 191 28.95 2.79 -16.89
CA GLN A 191 29.43 4.15 -17.16
C GLN A 191 29.23 4.52 -18.63
N ASP A 192 29.49 3.59 -19.55
CA ASP A 192 29.21 3.74 -20.98
C ASP A 192 27.72 3.99 -21.24
N PHE A 193 26.83 3.26 -20.55
CA PHE A 193 25.39 3.46 -20.66
C PHE A 193 24.96 4.85 -20.19
N LEU A 194 25.37 5.30 -19.00
CA LEU A 194 25.05 6.66 -18.51
C LEU A 194 25.58 7.73 -19.46
N GLN A 195 26.76 7.49 -20.02
CA GLN A 195 27.39 8.42 -20.91
C GLN A 195 26.65 8.51 -22.25
N GLN A 196 26.29 7.37 -22.86
CA GLN A 196 25.42 7.33 -24.04
C GLN A 196 24.10 8.07 -23.78
N GLU A 197 23.55 7.91 -22.58
CA GLU A 197 22.31 8.55 -22.20
C GLU A 197 22.44 10.08 -22.06
N LYS A 198 23.51 10.56 -21.42
CA LYS A 198 23.82 12.00 -21.33
C LYS A 198 24.03 12.59 -22.73
N ARG A 199 24.76 11.90 -23.62
CA ARG A 199 24.95 12.32 -25.03
C ARG A 199 23.62 12.47 -25.75
N LEU A 200 22.73 11.47 -25.61
CA LEU A 200 21.40 11.49 -26.20
C LEU A 200 20.58 12.71 -25.73
N ILE A 201 20.57 13.01 -24.42
CA ILE A 201 19.85 14.18 -23.87
C ILE A 201 20.43 15.50 -24.40
N MET A 202 21.76 15.65 -24.40
CA MET A 202 22.42 16.89 -24.82
C MET A 202 22.22 17.21 -26.30
N SER A 203 22.08 16.16 -27.12
CA SER A 203 21.81 16.26 -28.56
C SER A 203 20.42 16.82 -28.90
N LYS A 204 19.45 16.71 -27.97
CA LYS A 204 18.04 17.05 -28.20
C LYS A 204 17.70 18.47 -27.70
N ASN A 205 16.74 19.10 -28.36
CA ASN A 205 16.06 20.31 -27.90
C ASN A 205 15.12 20.01 -26.72
N LEU A 206 14.71 21.03 -25.98
CA LEU A 206 13.85 20.87 -24.79
C LEU A 206 12.60 20.02 -25.05
N TRP A 207 11.86 20.28 -26.14
CA TRP A 207 10.67 19.51 -26.50
C TRP A 207 10.98 18.04 -26.84
N GLY A 208 12.13 17.80 -27.48
CA GLY A 208 12.63 16.45 -27.74
C GLY A 208 12.98 15.71 -26.45
N ILE A 209 13.61 16.39 -25.49
CA ILE A 209 13.93 15.82 -24.16
C ILE A 209 12.65 15.44 -23.41
N ILE A 210 11.61 16.28 -23.47
CA ILE A 210 10.32 15.99 -22.83
C ILE A 210 9.71 14.72 -23.42
N LEU A 211 9.58 14.62 -24.76
CA LEU A 211 9.03 13.42 -25.41
C LEU A 211 9.89 12.18 -25.15
N LEU A 212 11.21 12.32 -25.16
CA LEU A 212 12.14 11.24 -24.89
C LEU A 212 12.00 10.66 -23.47
N SER A 213 11.45 11.44 -22.53
CA SER A 213 11.15 10.96 -21.17
C SER A 213 10.04 9.91 -21.14
N PHE A 214 9.18 9.87 -22.17
CA PHE A 214 8.11 8.88 -22.32
C PHE A 214 8.54 7.62 -23.10
N SER A 215 9.77 7.56 -23.63
CA SER A 215 10.21 6.39 -24.42
C SER A 215 10.31 5.12 -23.56
N PHE A 216 9.52 4.11 -23.91
CA PHE A 216 9.50 2.82 -23.22
C PHE A 216 10.83 2.07 -23.30
N LYS A 217 11.50 2.10 -24.45
CA LYS A 217 12.77 1.39 -24.67
C LYS A 217 13.87 1.93 -23.74
N ARG A 218 14.03 3.25 -23.70
CA ARG A 218 14.97 3.91 -22.78
C ARG A 218 14.62 3.65 -21.31
N ASN A 219 13.35 3.81 -20.93
CA ASN A 219 12.94 3.63 -19.55
C ASN A 219 13.08 2.17 -19.08
N ALA A 220 12.80 1.19 -19.93
CA ALA A 220 13.03 -0.23 -19.63
C ALA A 220 14.53 -0.54 -19.48
N ARG A 221 15.39 -0.04 -20.39
CA ARG A 221 16.84 -0.20 -20.26
C ARG A 221 17.38 0.42 -18.98
N ARG A 222 16.93 1.64 -18.65
CA ARG A 222 17.25 2.28 -17.37
C ARG A 222 16.81 1.41 -16.20
N LEU A 223 15.57 0.94 -16.17
CA LEU A 223 15.06 0.13 -15.06
C LEU A 223 15.94 -1.09 -14.75
N PHE A 224 16.36 -1.83 -15.79
CA PHE A 224 17.16 -3.05 -15.61
C PHE A 224 18.66 -2.79 -15.48
N LYS A 225 19.20 -1.70 -16.03
CA LYS A 225 20.63 -1.33 -15.91
C LYS A 225 20.94 -0.49 -14.66
N PHE A 226 19.99 0.30 -14.15
CA PHE A 226 20.17 1.23 -13.01
C PHE A 226 20.26 0.51 -11.66
N SER A 227 19.77 -0.73 -11.56
CA SER A 227 19.95 -1.62 -10.40
C SER A 227 21.43 -1.91 -10.07
N VAL A 228 22.33 -1.69 -11.04
CA VAL A 228 23.79 -1.87 -10.93
C VAL A 228 24.50 -0.68 -10.26
N ILE A 229 23.97 0.55 -10.36
CA ILE A 229 24.57 1.79 -9.81
C ILE A 229 24.66 1.79 -8.29
N ARG A 230 23.63 1.24 -7.65
CA ARG A 230 23.49 1.24 -6.19
C ARG A 230 24.66 0.57 -5.47
N ARG A 231 25.53 -0.15 -6.19
CA ARG A 231 26.84 -0.60 -5.70
C ARG A 231 27.71 0.50 -5.10
N MET A 232 27.56 1.76 -5.51
CA MET A 232 28.43 2.86 -5.03
C MET A 232 28.01 3.44 -3.66
N HIS A 233 26.74 3.31 -3.25
CA HIS A 233 26.29 3.68 -1.90
C HIS A 233 25.89 2.44 -1.11
N VAL A 234 26.86 1.56 -0.83
CA VAL A 234 26.68 0.28 -0.10
C VAL A 234 25.81 0.43 1.16
N LYS A 235 25.91 1.56 1.86
CA LYS A 235 25.19 1.80 3.11
C LYS A 235 23.68 2.06 2.95
N THR A 236 23.20 2.60 1.82
CA THR A 236 21.76 2.88 1.60
C THR A 236 21.03 1.76 0.86
N THR A 237 21.75 0.86 0.17
CA THR A 237 21.15 -0.29 -0.55
C THR A 237 20.27 -1.18 0.33
N MET A 238 20.68 -1.42 1.58
CA MET A 238 19.90 -2.21 2.55
C MET A 238 18.57 -1.52 2.90
N ILE A 239 18.56 -0.20 3.02
CA ILE A 239 17.36 0.57 3.31
C ILE A 239 16.35 0.46 2.16
N GLU A 240 16.84 0.45 0.93
CA GLU A 240 16.01 0.25 -0.26
C GLU A 240 15.47 -1.19 -0.36
N GLY A 241 16.25 -2.20 0.03
CA GLY A 241 15.77 -3.57 0.18
C GLY A 241 14.66 -3.68 1.23
N LEU A 242 14.83 -3.04 2.40
CA LEU A 242 13.79 -2.96 3.42
C LEU A 242 12.50 -2.32 2.88
N ARG A 243 12.61 -1.27 2.06
CA ARG A 243 11.44 -0.66 1.40
C ARG A 243 10.65 -1.69 0.59
N VAL A 244 11.33 -2.55 -0.17
CA VAL A 244 10.67 -3.60 -0.96
C VAL A 244 10.02 -4.64 -0.06
N MET A 245 10.73 -5.09 0.99
CA MET A 245 10.18 -6.07 1.94
C MET A 245 8.93 -5.56 2.66
N PHE A 246 8.93 -4.30 3.13
CA PHE A 246 7.75 -3.71 3.75
C PHE A 246 6.60 -3.52 2.76
N LEU A 247 6.89 -3.21 1.49
CA LEU A 247 5.86 -3.15 0.45
C LEU A 247 5.25 -4.54 0.18
N ILE A 248 6.06 -5.58 0.11
CA ILE A 248 5.57 -6.97 -0.03
C ILE A 248 4.65 -7.30 1.15
N TRP A 249 5.03 -6.93 2.38
CA TRP A 249 4.19 -7.13 3.56
C TRP A 249 2.86 -6.38 3.44
N VAL A 250 2.85 -5.13 2.94
CA VAL A 250 1.60 -4.39 2.67
C VAL A 250 0.71 -5.13 1.67
N ILE A 251 1.27 -5.61 0.56
CA ILE A 251 0.52 -6.32 -0.48
C ILE A 251 -0.08 -7.62 0.08
N ILE A 252 0.70 -8.39 0.85
CA ILE A 252 0.24 -9.62 1.49
C ILE A 252 -0.89 -9.32 2.48
N GLY A 253 -0.71 -8.32 3.34
CA GLY A 253 -1.72 -7.90 4.32
C GLY A 253 -3.03 -7.49 3.66
N ASN A 254 -2.97 -6.66 2.61
CA ASN A 254 -4.16 -6.26 1.84
C ASN A 254 -4.80 -7.42 1.08
N THR A 255 -4.01 -8.38 0.59
CA THR A 255 -4.54 -9.58 -0.10
C THR A 255 -5.36 -10.44 0.84
N PHE A 256 -4.86 -10.70 2.06
CA PHE A 256 -5.59 -11.46 3.06
C PHE A 256 -6.81 -10.69 3.60
N LEU A 257 -6.66 -9.39 3.83
CA LEU A 257 -7.77 -8.53 4.24
C LEU A 257 -8.90 -8.57 3.20
N PHE A 258 -8.59 -8.38 1.92
CA PHE A 258 -9.58 -8.41 0.85
C PHE A 258 -10.21 -9.81 0.67
N SER A 259 -9.45 -10.89 0.92
CA SER A 259 -9.99 -12.25 0.91
C SER A 259 -11.16 -12.46 1.89
N PHE A 260 -11.20 -11.71 3.00
CA PHE A 260 -12.32 -11.77 3.93
C PHE A 260 -13.53 -10.98 3.43
N TYR A 261 -13.31 -9.89 2.71
CA TYR A 261 -14.38 -9.13 2.06
C TYR A 261 -14.98 -9.90 0.88
N SER A 262 -14.21 -10.75 0.21
CA SER A 262 -14.64 -11.52 -0.96
C SER A 262 -15.44 -12.80 -0.65
N TYR A 263 -16.24 -12.80 0.43
CA TYR A 263 -17.16 -13.89 0.80
C TYR A 263 -16.56 -15.31 0.68
N PRO A 264 -15.60 -15.70 1.53
CA PRO A 264 -14.99 -17.02 1.43
C PRO A 264 -16.00 -18.14 1.77
N ALA A 265 -16.04 -19.20 0.95
CA ALA A 265 -16.89 -20.39 1.19
C ALA A 265 -16.57 -21.09 2.53
N ASN A 266 -15.29 -21.11 2.93
CA ASN A 266 -14.83 -21.69 4.19
C ASN A 266 -14.89 -20.70 5.36
N PHE A 267 -15.93 -19.87 5.44
CA PHE A 267 -16.04 -18.81 6.47
C PHE A 267 -16.00 -19.37 7.91
N THR A 268 -16.40 -20.63 8.11
CA THR A 268 -16.34 -21.30 9.42
C THR A 268 -14.93 -21.48 9.96
N LYS A 269 -13.91 -21.49 9.09
CA LYS A 269 -12.49 -21.62 9.48
C LYS A 269 -11.81 -20.27 9.73
N ILE A 270 -12.52 -19.14 9.54
CA ILE A 270 -11.94 -17.81 9.76
C ILE A 270 -11.47 -17.67 11.20
N GLY A 271 -12.23 -18.18 12.18
CA GLY A 271 -11.83 -18.20 13.60
C GLY A 271 -10.50 -18.92 13.81
N ASP A 272 -10.36 -20.14 13.29
CA ASP A 272 -9.12 -20.92 13.40
C ASP A 272 -7.93 -20.23 12.74
N ILE A 273 -8.13 -19.67 11.54
CA ILE A 273 -7.08 -18.93 10.80
C ILE A 273 -6.71 -17.66 11.57
N SER A 274 -7.69 -16.94 12.10
CA SER A 274 -7.49 -15.73 12.90
C SER A 274 -6.81 -15.99 14.24
N SER A 275 -6.80 -17.23 14.74
CA SER A 275 -6.05 -17.62 15.94
C SER A 275 -4.56 -17.91 15.66
N ASN A 276 -4.15 -17.99 14.40
CA ASN A 276 -2.78 -18.31 14.02
C ASN A 276 -1.86 -17.08 14.13
N TYR A 277 -0.76 -17.23 14.88
CA TYR A 277 0.23 -16.16 15.09
C TYR A 277 0.84 -15.61 13.80
N LEU A 278 1.22 -16.49 12.85
CA LEU A 278 1.81 -16.05 11.59
C LEU A 278 0.80 -15.25 10.78
N PHE A 279 -0.46 -15.67 10.80
CA PHE A 279 -1.53 -15.00 10.09
C PHE A 279 -1.80 -13.61 10.66
N ILE A 280 -1.92 -13.46 11.98
CA ILE A 280 -2.09 -12.15 12.63
C ILE A 280 -0.88 -11.24 12.39
N THR A 281 0.33 -11.80 12.42
CA THR A 281 1.55 -11.01 12.15
C THR A 281 1.54 -10.48 10.71
N LEU A 282 1.13 -11.29 9.74
CA LEU A 282 1.00 -10.87 8.34
C LEU A 282 -0.13 -9.84 8.16
N LEU A 283 -1.23 -9.99 8.91
CA LEU A 283 -2.35 -9.04 8.91
C LEU A 283 -2.07 -7.72 9.63
N ASN A 284 -0.98 -7.59 10.39
CA ASN A 284 -0.60 -6.34 11.04
C ASN A 284 -0.02 -5.32 10.04
N ASN A 285 -0.83 -4.99 9.04
CA ASN A 285 -0.49 -4.15 7.91
C ASN A 285 -0.19 -2.70 8.33
N GLU A 286 -0.73 -2.26 9.46
CA GLU A 286 -0.43 -0.94 10.02
C GLU A 286 1.05 -0.70 10.26
N LEU A 287 1.74 -1.68 10.84
CA LEU A 287 3.18 -1.58 11.09
C LEU A 287 3.97 -1.57 9.78
N SER A 288 3.49 -2.26 8.75
CA SER A 288 4.10 -2.26 7.41
C SER A 288 4.05 -0.87 6.78
N PHE A 289 2.89 -0.22 6.82
CA PHE A 289 2.72 1.16 6.36
C PHE A 289 3.59 2.15 7.13
N ASP A 290 3.59 2.07 8.46
CA ASP A 290 4.41 2.95 9.29
C ASP A 290 5.91 2.74 9.01
N SER A 291 6.34 1.49 8.77
CA SER A 291 7.72 1.16 8.42
C SER A 291 8.12 1.73 7.07
N LEU A 292 7.22 1.70 6.08
CA LEU A 292 7.46 2.37 4.79
C LEU A 292 7.63 3.88 4.97
N LEU A 293 6.76 4.53 5.75
CA LEU A 293 6.87 5.97 6.05
C LEU A 293 8.19 6.30 6.74
N PHE A 294 8.64 5.46 7.67
CA PHE A 294 9.94 5.59 8.33
C PHE A 294 11.10 5.55 7.30
N ILE A 295 11.10 4.58 6.39
CA ILE A 295 12.15 4.42 5.38
C ILE A 295 12.14 5.60 4.39
N ILE A 296 10.95 6.03 3.96
CA ILE A 296 10.79 7.20 3.07
C ILE A 296 11.34 8.45 3.74
N ALA A 297 11.03 8.68 5.03
CA ALA A 297 11.53 9.81 5.79
C ALA A 297 13.06 9.78 5.93
N PHE A 298 13.63 8.62 6.26
CA PHE A 298 15.07 8.43 6.39
C PHE A 298 15.81 8.79 5.09
N LEU A 299 15.38 8.21 3.96
CA LEU A 299 16.00 8.45 2.66
C LEU A 299 15.83 9.91 2.24
N SER A 300 14.62 10.46 2.39
CA SER A 300 14.34 11.85 2.04
C SER A 300 15.18 12.83 2.86
N ALA A 301 15.31 12.62 4.17
CA ALA A 301 16.12 13.46 5.04
C ALA A 301 17.61 13.43 4.64
N TYR A 302 18.15 12.24 4.40
CA TYR A 302 19.54 12.06 4.00
C TYR A 302 19.83 12.74 2.65
N ASP A 303 19.04 12.43 1.62
CA ASP A 303 19.22 12.98 0.27
C ASP A 303 19.08 14.51 0.25
N LEU A 304 18.13 15.05 1.02
CA LEU A 304 17.94 16.49 1.15
C LEU A 304 19.16 17.15 1.82
N LEU A 305 19.67 16.57 2.91
CA LEU A 305 20.83 17.13 3.61
C LEU A 305 22.10 17.09 2.76
N GLU A 306 22.32 16.01 2.03
CA GLU A 306 23.45 15.87 1.11
C GLU A 306 23.41 16.96 0.04
N LYS A 307 22.25 17.17 -0.60
CA LYS A 307 22.06 18.22 -1.62
C LYS A 307 22.14 19.65 -1.08
N PHE A 308 21.84 19.87 0.20
CA PHE A 308 21.81 21.21 0.81
C PHE A 308 23.16 21.67 1.36
N ASP A 309 24.10 20.75 1.53
CA ASP A 309 25.44 21.06 2.00
C ASP A 309 26.30 21.72 0.90
N ASP A 310 26.01 21.43 -0.37
CA ASP A 310 26.60 22.12 -1.51
C ASP A 310 26.21 23.62 -1.49
N ARG A 311 27.21 24.46 -1.22
CA ARG A 311 27.00 25.82 -0.68
C ARG A 311 26.47 26.84 -1.69
N ASP A 312 26.49 26.53 -2.99
CA ASP A 312 26.41 27.57 -4.03
C ASP A 312 25.00 27.85 -4.59
N THR A 313 23.97 27.06 -4.30
CA THR A 313 22.63 27.27 -4.87
C THR A 313 21.48 26.93 -3.92
N LYS A 314 21.34 27.67 -2.81
CA LYS A 314 20.42 27.25 -1.73
C LYS A 314 18.93 27.44 -2.06
N SER A 315 18.44 28.61 -2.45
CA SER A 315 16.98 28.84 -2.55
C SER A 315 16.32 28.27 -3.81
N ARG A 316 16.96 28.41 -4.99
CA ARG A 316 16.45 27.90 -6.26
C ARG A 316 16.42 26.36 -6.29
N SER A 317 17.36 25.71 -5.60
CA SER A 317 17.42 24.25 -5.50
C SER A 317 16.23 23.68 -4.71
N TYR A 318 15.79 24.32 -3.61
CA TYR A 318 14.63 23.86 -2.83
C TYR A 318 13.34 23.83 -3.66
N ILE A 319 13.08 24.91 -4.40
CA ILE A 319 11.85 25.04 -5.21
C ILE A 319 11.87 24.02 -6.35
N LEU A 320 13.00 23.88 -7.04
CA LEU A 320 13.13 22.89 -8.11
C LEU A 320 12.99 21.46 -7.60
N TYR A 321 13.52 21.16 -6.41
CA TYR A 321 13.37 19.85 -5.79
C TYR A 321 11.92 19.56 -5.39
N ALA A 322 11.24 20.52 -4.78
CA ALA A 322 9.82 20.41 -4.45
C ALA A 322 8.95 20.22 -5.69
N LEU A 323 9.20 20.99 -6.76
CA LEU A 323 8.49 20.83 -8.04
C LEU A 323 8.75 19.47 -8.68
N HIS A 324 10.00 19.00 -8.68
CA HIS A 324 10.34 17.68 -9.17
C HIS A 324 9.60 16.58 -8.40
N PHE A 325 9.54 16.69 -7.07
CA PHE A 325 8.81 15.76 -6.23
C PHE A 325 7.29 15.78 -6.52
N ILE A 326 6.69 16.97 -6.63
CA ILE A 326 5.26 17.11 -6.96
C ILE A 326 4.95 16.40 -8.28
N ILE A 327 5.74 16.66 -9.32
CA ILE A 327 5.53 16.07 -10.65
C ILE A 327 5.71 14.54 -10.59
N LYS A 328 6.75 14.06 -9.90
CA LYS A 328 7.05 12.63 -9.73
C LYS A 328 5.90 11.87 -9.08
N MET A 329 5.23 12.46 -8.08
CA MET A 329 4.12 11.84 -7.35
C MET A 329 2.78 11.98 -8.09
N LEU A 330 2.50 13.17 -8.65
CA LEU A 330 1.22 13.45 -9.28
C LEU A 330 1.03 12.66 -10.58
N PHE A 331 2.10 12.48 -11.36
CA PHE A 331 2.00 11.84 -12.67
C PHE A 331 1.49 10.38 -12.61
N PRO A 332 2.03 9.48 -11.75
CA PRO A 332 1.48 8.13 -11.60
C PRO A 332 0.06 8.11 -10.99
N VAL A 333 -0.27 9.05 -10.10
CA VAL A 333 -1.63 9.14 -9.53
C VAL A 333 -2.66 9.49 -10.59
N ILE A 334 -2.36 10.41 -11.51
CA ILE A 334 -3.24 10.73 -12.65
C ILE A 334 -3.48 9.49 -13.52
N ILE A 335 -2.43 8.68 -13.78
CA ILE A 335 -2.57 7.44 -14.54
C ILE A 335 -3.53 6.47 -13.84
N ILE A 336 -3.40 6.34 -12.53
CA ILE A 336 -4.20 5.42 -11.71
C ILE A 336 -5.66 5.83 -11.63
N ILE A 337 -5.91 7.13 -11.54
CA ILE A 337 -7.25 7.71 -11.67
C ILE A 337 -7.82 7.43 -13.08
N GLY A 338 -6.98 7.46 -14.12
CA GLY A 338 -7.37 7.07 -15.46
C GLY A 338 -7.78 5.60 -15.55
N ILE A 339 -6.96 4.72 -14.96
CA ILE A 339 -7.21 3.28 -14.89
C ILE A 339 -8.51 2.99 -14.12
N SER A 340 -8.77 3.65 -12.98
CA SER A 340 -10.02 3.44 -12.23
C SER A 340 -11.27 3.78 -13.03
N SER A 341 -11.19 4.77 -13.93
CA SER A 341 -12.31 5.18 -14.77
C SER A 341 -12.73 4.10 -15.78
N ILE A 342 -11.77 3.32 -16.29
CA ILE A 342 -12.02 2.20 -17.22
C ILE A 342 -12.09 0.85 -16.51
N PHE A 343 -11.75 0.80 -15.22
CA PHE A 343 -11.62 -0.45 -14.47
C PHE A 343 -12.91 -1.26 -14.50
N LYS A 344 -14.09 -0.62 -14.46
CA LYS A 344 -15.39 -1.29 -14.58
C LYS A 344 -15.55 -2.16 -15.84
N LEU A 345 -14.82 -1.86 -16.92
CA LEU A 345 -14.87 -2.56 -18.20
C LEU A 345 -13.84 -3.69 -18.33
N PHE A 346 -12.97 -3.89 -17.34
CA PHE A 346 -11.78 -4.73 -17.48
C PHE A 346 -12.05 -6.24 -17.36
N SER A 347 -13.13 -6.61 -16.66
CA SER A 347 -13.50 -8.01 -16.44
C SER A 347 -15.01 -8.14 -16.25
N SER A 348 -15.47 -9.38 -16.25
CA SER A 348 -16.78 -9.80 -15.75
C SER A 348 -16.56 -10.83 -14.64
N GLY A 349 -17.57 -11.04 -13.79
CA GLY A 349 -17.52 -12.01 -12.72
C GLY A 349 -18.72 -11.89 -11.79
N PRO A 350 -19.02 -12.91 -10.97
CA PRO A 350 -20.19 -12.94 -10.10
C PRO A 350 -20.19 -11.83 -9.04
N LEU A 351 -18.99 -11.42 -8.59
CA LEU A 351 -18.80 -10.34 -7.62
C LEU A 351 -18.24 -9.06 -8.26
N TRP A 352 -18.09 -9.01 -9.59
CA TRP A 352 -17.43 -7.90 -10.27
C TRP A 352 -18.15 -6.57 -10.07
N GLY A 353 -19.46 -6.55 -10.28
CA GLY A 353 -20.28 -5.34 -10.14
C GLY A 353 -20.24 -4.78 -8.72
N THR A 354 -20.55 -5.62 -7.73
CA THR A 354 -20.65 -5.24 -6.32
C THR A 354 -19.30 -4.74 -5.77
N MET A 355 -18.22 -5.51 -5.93
CA MET A 355 -16.89 -5.14 -5.42
C MET A 355 -16.33 -3.89 -6.10
N THR A 356 -16.55 -3.75 -7.40
CA THR A 356 -16.07 -2.57 -8.13
C THR A 356 -16.87 -1.32 -7.75
N GLU A 357 -18.16 -1.46 -7.47
CA GLU A 357 -19.01 -0.36 -7.02
C GLU A 357 -18.60 0.13 -5.64
N GLU A 358 -18.26 -0.75 -4.69
CA GLU A 358 -17.76 -0.34 -3.37
C GLU A 358 -16.49 0.54 -3.46
N ILE A 359 -15.63 0.29 -4.44
CA ILE A 359 -14.34 1.00 -4.59
C ILE A 359 -14.47 2.31 -5.37
N ILE A 360 -15.39 2.34 -6.35
CA ILE A 360 -15.43 3.40 -7.38
C ILE A 360 -16.69 4.28 -7.29
N SER A 361 -17.76 3.83 -6.61
CA SER A 361 -19.04 4.58 -6.50
C SER A 361 -18.85 6.03 -6.05
N SER A 362 -17.94 6.27 -5.11
CA SER A 362 -17.67 7.58 -4.54
C SER A 362 -16.69 8.43 -5.36
N CYS A 363 -16.12 7.90 -6.43
CA CYS A 363 -15.15 8.60 -7.26
C CYS A 363 -15.73 9.80 -8.00
N ASP A 364 -16.98 9.76 -8.47
CA ASP A 364 -17.58 10.92 -9.14
C ASP A 364 -17.62 12.17 -8.24
N ARG A 365 -17.65 11.98 -6.92
CA ARG A 365 -17.66 13.08 -5.93
C ARG A 365 -16.28 13.43 -5.38
N TYR A 366 -15.40 12.46 -5.17
CA TYR A 366 -14.14 12.66 -4.43
C TYR A 366 -12.86 12.46 -5.25
N LEU A 367 -12.93 12.26 -6.57
CA LEU A 367 -11.74 12.10 -7.43
C LEU A 367 -10.72 13.24 -7.27
N TRP A 368 -11.21 14.47 -7.17
CA TRP A 368 -10.41 15.69 -7.04
C TRP A 368 -9.53 15.70 -5.79
N THR A 369 -9.90 14.93 -4.75
CA THR A 369 -9.12 14.85 -3.51
C THR A 369 -7.76 14.18 -3.72
N HIS A 370 -7.66 13.24 -4.68
CA HIS A 370 -6.40 12.59 -5.04
C HIS A 370 -5.49 13.49 -5.86
N VAL A 371 -6.06 14.35 -6.72
CA VAL A 371 -5.28 15.37 -7.47
C VAL A 371 -4.67 16.39 -6.52
N LEU A 372 -5.42 16.80 -5.49
CA LEU A 372 -4.95 17.71 -4.44
C LEU A 372 -4.14 17.01 -3.33
N MET A 373 -4.00 15.69 -3.35
CA MET A 373 -3.27 14.89 -2.35
C MET A 373 -3.81 15.09 -0.91
N ILE A 374 -5.14 15.11 -0.76
CA ILE A 374 -5.85 15.29 0.52
C ILE A 374 -6.92 14.21 0.78
N SER A 375 -6.84 13.07 0.09
CA SER A 375 -7.80 11.97 0.23
C SER A 375 -7.78 11.27 1.60
N ASN A 376 -6.74 11.49 2.39
CA ASN A 376 -6.66 11.07 3.80
C ASN A 376 -7.42 12.01 4.77
N LEU A 377 -7.81 13.20 4.32
CA LEU A 377 -8.53 14.20 5.12
C LEU A 377 -10.02 14.28 4.75
N VAL A 378 -10.34 14.07 3.47
CA VAL A 378 -11.67 14.25 2.88
C VAL A 378 -12.27 12.89 2.48
N PRO A 379 -13.56 12.62 2.73
CA PRO A 379 -14.58 13.49 3.35
C PRO A 379 -14.31 13.83 4.81
N PHE A 380 -14.64 15.07 5.19
CA PHE A 380 -14.56 15.52 6.58
C PHE A 380 -15.65 14.83 7.39
N GLY A 381 -15.26 13.91 8.27
CA GLY A 381 -16.17 13.13 9.11
C GLY A 381 -15.63 11.74 9.37
N ASN A 382 -16.37 10.97 10.16
CA ASN A 382 -15.96 9.63 10.60
C ASN A 382 -16.27 8.52 9.56
N ASN A 383 -16.67 8.87 8.33
CA ASN A 383 -17.17 7.93 7.33
C ASN A 383 -16.32 7.99 6.04
N ILE A 384 -15.00 7.93 6.16
CA ILE A 384 -14.13 7.95 4.98
C ILE A 384 -14.26 6.61 4.25
N GLY A 385 -14.50 5.50 4.93
CA GLY A 385 -14.35 4.16 4.36
C GLY A 385 -15.51 3.83 3.45
N ASN A 386 -16.71 4.25 3.85
CA ASN A 386 -17.94 4.04 3.09
C ASN A 386 -18.10 5.03 1.93
N ASN A 387 -17.31 6.11 1.90
CA ASN A 387 -17.42 7.17 0.88
C ASN A 387 -16.07 7.53 0.22
N ALA A 388 -15.04 6.71 0.39
CA ALA A 388 -13.73 6.96 -0.17
C ALA A 388 -13.69 6.50 -1.62
N CYS A 389 -13.21 7.38 -2.50
CA CYS A 389 -12.76 6.95 -3.82
C CYS A 389 -11.37 6.32 -3.68
N LEU A 390 -11.13 5.12 -4.21
CA LEU A 390 -9.81 4.47 -4.20
C LEU A 390 -9.15 4.49 -2.81
N PRO A 391 -9.70 3.75 -1.84
CA PRO A 391 -9.41 3.95 -0.41
C PRO A 391 -7.92 3.88 -0.10
N TRP A 392 -7.14 3.01 -0.74
CA TRP A 392 -5.71 2.86 -0.48
C TRP A 392 -4.86 4.11 -0.80
N LEU A 393 -5.34 5.04 -1.61
CA LEU A 393 -4.58 6.26 -1.95
C LEU A 393 -4.40 7.24 -0.77
N TRP A 394 -5.03 6.99 0.38
CA TRP A 394 -4.76 7.74 1.62
C TRP A 394 -3.27 7.79 1.97
N PHE A 395 -2.54 6.70 1.70
CA PHE A 395 -1.10 6.59 1.99
C PHE A 395 -0.29 7.56 1.13
N VAL A 396 -0.64 7.68 -0.16
CA VAL A 396 0.04 8.57 -1.11
C VAL A 396 -0.17 10.03 -0.72
N SER A 397 -1.40 10.40 -0.36
CA SER A 397 -1.70 11.74 0.18
C SER A 397 -0.90 12.04 1.45
N THR A 398 -0.76 11.03 2.33
CA THR A 398 0.03 11.16 3.56
C THR A 398 1.52 11.34 3.27
N GLU A 399 2.09 10.55 2.36
CA GLU A 399 3.50 10.67 1.93
C GLU A 399 3.78 12.06 1.33
N PHE A 400 2.88 12.55 0.48
CA PHE A 400 2.99 13.88 -0.11
C PHE A 400 3.01 14.99 0.95
N GLN A 401 2.10 14.95 1.92
CA GLN A 401 2.04 15.93 3.01
C GLN A 401 3.28 15.86 3.90
N PHE A 402 3.72 14.64 4.24
CA PHE A 402 4.90 14.42 5.08
C PHE A 402 6.20 14.82 4.40
N PHE A 403 6.27 14.78 3.06
CA PHE A 403 7.44 15.28 2.33
C PHE A 403 7.68 16.78 2.56
N PHE A 404 6.65 17.61 2.49
CA PHE A 404 6.81 19.05 2.76
C PHE A 404 7.20 19.32 4.21
N PHE A 405 6.65 18.52 5.13
CA PHE A 405 7.05 18.55 6.52
C PHE A 405 8.53 18.16 6.71
N CYS A 406 9.00 17.12 6.02
CA CYS A 406 10.41 16.73 5.95
C CYS A 406 11.28 17.86 5.40
N LEU A 407 10.90 18.45 4.25
CA LEU A 407 11.63 19.56 3.64
C LEU A 407 11.78 20.73 4.61
N PHE A 408 10.70 21.11 5.29
CA PHE A 408 10.71 22.15 6.32
C PHE A 408 11.66 21.82 7.48
N LEU A 409 11.56 20.62 8.06
CA LEU A 409 12.40 20.20 9.18
C LEU A 409 13.87 20.08 8.79
N THR A 410 14.17 19.59 7.59
CA THR A 410 15.54 19.48 7.09
C THR A 410 16.16 20.85 6.87
N ILE A 411 15.43 21.80 6.25
CA ILE A 411 15.88 23.20 6.14
C ILE A 411 16.10 23.80 7.53
N LEU A 412 15.18 23.56 8.48
CA LEU A 412 15.33 24.04 9.84
C LEU A 412 16.55 23.41 10.52
N TYR A 413 16.80 22.12 10.31
CA TYR A 413 17.93 21.39 10.88
C TYR A 413 19.29 21.93 10.41
N THR A 414 19.40 22.34 9.13
CA THR A 414 20.63 22.99 8.62
C THR A 414 20.93 24.32 9.31
N LYS A 415 19.91 25.03 9.79
CA LYS A 415 20.05 26.33 10.47
C LYS A 415 20.12 26.21 12.00
N ARG A 416 19.27 25.37 12.58
CA ARG A 416 19.03 25.19 14.01
C ARG A 416 18.68 23.73 14.31
N SER A 417 19.71 22.87 14.34
CA SER A 417 19.58 21.42 14.55
C SER A 417 18.81 21.06 15.84
N PHE A 418 19.11 21.72 16.96
CA PHE A 418 18.40 21.46 18.23
C PHE A 418 16.89 21.73 18.12
N LEU A 419 16.50 22.83 17.49
CA LEU A 419 15.08 23.19 17.35
C LEU A 419 14.34 22.22 16.42
N ALA A 420 14.98 21.78 15.33
CA ALA A 420 14.41 20.76 14.45
C ALA A 420 14.18 19.42 15.18
N CYS A 421 15.17 18.96 15.96
CA CYS A 421 15.04 17.77 16.78
C CYS A 421 13.93 17.91 17.84
N LEU A 422 13.85 19.08 18.51
CA LEU A 422 12.81 19.35 19.51
C LEU A 422 11.41 19.28 18.90
N ILE A 423 11.20 19.93 17.74
CA ILE A 423 9.91 19.90 17.04
C ILE A 423 9.54 18.47 16.62
N SER A 424 10.50 17.72 16.08
CA SER A 424 10.29 16.31 15.72
C SER A 424 9.85 15.47 16.93
N TRP A 425 10.49 15.65 18.09
CA TRP A 425 10.12 14.96 19.33
C TRP A 425 8.73 15.35 19.85
N VAL A 426 8.40 16.65 19.86
CA VAL A 426 7.07 17.13 20.25
C VAL A 426 5.98 16.52 19.37
N ILE A 427 6.24 16.38 18.07
CA ILE A 427 5.30 15.78 17.13
C ILE A 427 5.14 14.28 17.35
N CYS A 428 6.21 13.55 17.68
CA CYS A 428 6.11 12.16 18.12
C CYS A 428 5.20 12.04 19.36
N LEU A 429 5.40 12.88 20.37
CA LEU A 429 4.56 12.87 21.58
C LEU A 429 3.10 13.22 21.27
N PHE A 430 2.87 14.21 20.41
CA PHE A 430 1.53 14.57 19.95
C PHE A 430 0.83 13.40 19.23
N SER A 431 1.57 12.67 18.38
CA SER A 431 1.04 11.50 17.68
C SER A 431 0.60 10.41 18.66
N LEU A 432 1.44 10.06 19.65
CA LEU A 432 1.11 9.07 20.68
C LEU A 432 -0.08 9.50 21.54
N LEU A 433 -0.15 10.79 21.89
CA LEU A 433 -1.28 11.34 22.62
C LEU A 433 -2.57 11.23 21.78
N SER A 434 -2.50 11.57 20.49
CA SER A 434 -3.66 11.49 19.59
C SER A 434 -4.20 10.06 19.47
N VAL A 435 -3.33 9.06 19.31
CA VAL A 435 -3.71 7.65 19.27
C VAL A 435 -4.36 7.23 20.58
N SER A 436 -3.77 7.61 21.72
CA SER A 436 -4.30 7.29 23.05
C SER A 436 -5.69 7.87 23.28
N VAL A 437 -5.91 9.13 22.90
CA VAL A 437 -7.20 9.81 23.05
C VAL A 437 -8.25 9.19 22.14
N ILE A 438 -7.93 8.95 20.86
CA ILE A 438 -8.87 8.36 19.90
C ILE A 438 -9.23 6.93 20.31
N ALA A 439 -8.25 6.11 20.71
CA ALA A 439 -8.49 4.75 21.18
C ALA A 439 -9.31 4.72 22.48
N GLY A 440 -9.03 5.65 23.42
CA GLY A 440 -9.75 5.75 24.68
C GLY A 440 -11.19 6.22 24.55
N VAL A 441 -11.46 7.23 23.72
CA VAL A 441 -12.81 7.78 23.50
C VAL A 441 -13.65 6.84 22.63
N GLY A 442 -13.05 6.22 21.61
CA GLY A 442 -13.78 5.38 20.67
C GLY A 442 -14.11 3.97 21.17
N ALA A 443 -13.76 3.63 22.42
CA ALA A 443 -14.06 2.35 23.07
C ALA A 443 -13.72 1.11 22.20
N ILE A 444 -12.62 1.18 21.44
CA ILE A 444 -12.30 0.21 20.40
C ILE A 444 -12.09 -1.18 21.00
N THR A 445 -12.87 -2.15 20.52
CA THR A 445 -12.74 -3.58 20.84
C THR A 445 -11.95 -4.28 19.72
N THR A 446 -11.16 -5.27 20.07
CA THR A 446 -9.95 -5.67 19.36
C THR A 446 -10.16 -6.49 18.10
N LEU A 447 -11.38 -6.99 17.88
CA LEU A 447 -11.85 -7.57 16.62
C LEU A 447 -12.68 -6.62 15.75
N SER A 448 -13.08 -5.43 16.25
CA SER A 448 -13.90 -4.46 15.51
C SER A 448 -13.14 -3.70 14.40
N GLN A 449 -12.04 -4.29 13.92
CA GLN A 449 -11.02 -3.70 13.06
C GLN A 449 -11.53 -3.25 11.69
N TYR A 450 -12.73 -3.67 11.26
CA TYR A 450 -13.09 -3.59 9.85
C TYR A 450 -14.35 -2.78 9.53
N ASP A 451 -15.05 -2.26 10.54
CA ASP A 451 -16.23 -1.40 10.32
C ASP A 451 -16.39 -0.27 11.37
N SER A 452 -15.45 -0.15 12.32
CA SER A 452 -15.51 0.97 13.26
C SER A 452 -14.92 2.23 12.63
N ASN A 453 -15.76 3.25 12.47
CA ASN A 453 -15.41 4.63 12.17
C ASN A 453 -14.14 5.13 12.93
N THR A 454 -13.91 4.66 14.15
CA THR A 454 -12.72 4.99 14.94
C THR A 454 -11.44 4.34 14.41
N TYR A 455 -11.49 3.08 13.99
CA TYR A 455 -10.33 2.38 13.43
C TYR A 455 -9.85 3.07 12.15
N GLU A 456 -10.79 3.46 11.30
CA GLU A 456 -10.48 4.22 10.10
C GLU A 456 -9.73 5.53 10.42
N ILE A 457 -10.14 6.25 11.46
CA ILE A 457 -9.45 7.47 11.90
C ILE A 457 -8.01 7.14 12.33
N LEU A 458 -7.82 6.07 13.10
CA LEU A 458 -6.48 5.63 13.50
C LEU A 458 -5.63 5.21 12.31
N PHE A 459 -6.26 4.62 11.29
CA PHE A 459 -5.59 4.04 10.14
C PHE A 459 -5.18 5.09 9.10
N THR A 460 -6.07 6.03 8.78
CA THR A 460 -5.93 6.95 7.63
C THR A 460 -5.38 8.33 8.00
N LYS A 461 -5.57 8.80 9.24
CA LYS A 461 -5.29 10.19 9.58
C LYS A 461 -3.79 10.47 9.78
N PRO A 462 -3.24 11.57 9.24
CA PRO A 462 -1.81 11.85 9.34
C PRO A 462 -1.28 11.96 10.78
N TRP A 463 -2.05 12.58 11.68
CA TRP A 463 -1.59 12.83 13.05
C TRP A 463 -1.37 11.55 13.87
N THR A 464 -2.06 10.45 13.54
CA THR A 464 -1.84 9.16 14.20
C THR A 464 -0.62 8.43 13.63
N ARG A 465 -0.18 8.76 12.41
CA ARG A 465 0.87 8.07 11.64
C ARG A 465 2.24 8.76 11.65
N ILE A 466 2.27 10.06 11.97
CA ILE A 466 3.49 10.88 11.88
C ILE A 466 4.64 10.42 12.80
N PHE A 467 4.37 9.61 13.83
CA PHE A 467 5.40 9.07 14.72
C PHE A 467 6.54 8.35 13.97
N GLY A 468 6.21 7.36 13.13
CA GLY A 468 7.20 6.57 12.41
C GLY A 468 8.01 7.42 11.43
N TYR A 469 7.33 8.36 10.75
CA TYR A 469 7.95 9.29 9.81
C TYR A 469 8.97 10.22 10.52
N SER A 470 8.57 10.85 11.62
CA SER A 470 9.45 11.73 12.42
C SER A 470 10.66 11.00 12.99
N LEU A 471 10.50 9.72 13.36
CA LEU A 471 11.64 8.91 13.79
C LEU A 471 12.59 8.59 12.63
N GLY A 472 12.06 8.30 11.44
CA GLY A 472 12.86 8.10 10.23
C GLY A 472 13.70 9.33 9.86
N LEU A 473 13.10 10.53 9.95
CA LEU A 473 13.82 11.81 9.79
C LEU A 473 15.00 11.90 10.75
N PHE A 474 14.76 11.60 12.03
CA PHE A 474 15.78 11.67 13.06
C PHE A 474 16.96 10.72 12.80
N VAL A 475 16.67 9.48 12.39
CA VAL A 475 17.71 8.50 12.02
C VAL A 475 18.46 8.94 10.75
N GLY A 476 17.78 9.56 9.79
CA GLY A 476 18.39 10.15 8.59
C GLY A 476 19.39 11.26 8.94
N PHE A 477 19.04 12.12 9.89
CA PHE A 477 19.94 13.16 10.40
C PHE A 477 21.17 12.57 11.09
N ILE A 478 20.99 11.54 11.91
CA ILE A 478 22.11 10.82 12.56
C ILE A 478 23.04 10.22 11.50
N PHE A 479 22.49 9.58 10.48
CA PHE A 479 23.28 8.93 9.45
C PHE A 479 24.06 9.93 8.57
N TYR A 480 23.44 11.08 8.25
CA TYR A 480 24.11 12.18 7.58
C TYR A 480 25.28 12.74 8.41
N GLU A 481 25.08 12.98 9.72
CA GLU A 481 26.15 13.42 10.63
C GLU A 481 27.31 12.42 10.68
N PHE A 482 27.02 11.11 10.65
CA PHE A 482 28.02 10.06 10.70
C PHE A 482 28.86 9.96 9.42
N ASN A 483 28.24 10.04 8.23
CA ASN A 483 28.98 9.92 6.97
C ASN A 483 29.82 11.14 6.61
N LYS A 484 29.52 12.32 7.19
CA LYS A 484 30.25 13.56 6.91
C LYS A 484 31.60 13.65 7.65
N GLU A 485 32.40 12.58 7.59
CA GLU A 485 33.76 12.56 8.12
C GLU A 485 34.56 13.76 7.60
N SER A 486 35.22 14.51 8.51
CA SER A 486 36.24 15.55 8.24
C SER A 486 35.79 17.03 8.25
N LYS A 487 36.02 17.71 9.41
CA LYS A 487 36.87 18.94 9.56
C LYS A 487 36.51 19.93 10.69
N SER A 488 35.50 19.71 11.51
CA SER A 488 35.26 20.58 12.68
C SER A 488 35.04 19.79 13.97
N GLU A 489 36.06 19.81 14.83
CA GLU A 489 35.99 19.37 16.24
C GLU A 489 34.93 20.12 17.07
N LYS A 490 34.37 21.23 16.56
CA LYS A 490 33.53 22.15 17.32
C LYS A 490 32.03 21.85 17.30
N GLU A 491 31.54 20.89 16.50
CA GLU A 491 30.11 20.51 16.49
C GLU A 491 29.89 19.00 16.63
N LYS A 492 30.36 18.39 17.72
CA LYS A 492 29.93 17.03 18.10
C LYS A 492 28.47 17.05 18.54
N ARG A 493 27.55 16.94 17.58
CA ARG A 493 26.10 16.86 17.77
C ARG A 493 25.68 15.54 18.43
N PHE A 494 24.41 15.46 18.81
CA PHE A 494 23.84 14.33 19.55
C PHE A 494 23.95 13.00 18.78
N GLY A 495 23.79 13.00 17.46
CA GLY A 495 23.82 11.79 16.64
C GLY A 495 25.18 11.11 16.64
N TRP A 496 26.25 11.89 16.48
CA TRP A 496 27.62 11.37 16.55
C TRP A 496 27.94 10.68 17.90
N ARG A 497 27.45 11.22 19.02
CA ARG A 497 27.65 10.61 20.35
C ARG A 497 26.96 9.24 20.45
N LEU A 498 25.72 9.14 19.97
CA LEU A 498 24.99 7.86 19.96
C LEU A 498 25.71 6.83 19.11
N VAL A 499 26.11 7.20 17.89
CA VAL A 499 26.81 6.29 16.97
C VAL A 499 28.16 5.84 17.53
N SER A 500 28.93 6.77 18.12
CA SER A 500 30.20 6.48 18.77
C SER A 500 30.06 5.45 19.91
N ILE A 501 29.00 5.55 20.72
CA ILE A 501 28.72 4.57 21.78
C ILE A 501 28.40 3.21 21.17
N LEU A 502 27.55 3.18 20.13
CA LEU A 502 27.17 1.93 19.44
C LEU A 502 28.36 1.24 18.77
N GLU A 503 29.26 2.02 18.18
CA GLU A 503 30.43 1.52 17.48
C GLU A 503 31.47 0.90 18.43
N ASN A 504 31.71 1.55 19.58
CA ASN A 504 32.70 1.14 20.58
C ASN A 504 32.20 0.06 21.55
N MET A 505 30.98 -0.44 21.39
CA MET A 505 30.45 -1.49 22.25
C MET A 505 31.15 -2.83 22.06
N ASN A 506 31.48 -3.48 23.19
CA ASN A 506 31.99 -4.85 23.22
C ASN A 506 31.02 -5.82 22.53
N ILE A 507 31.57 -6.86 21.89
CA ILE A 507 30.82 -7.86 21.12
C ILE A 507 29.67 -8.47 21.94
N ASN A 508 29.90 -8.83 23.21
CA ASN A 508 28.87 -9.43 24.07
C ASN A 508 27.68 -8.48 24.32
N LYS A 509 27.96 -7.21 24.65
CA LYS A 509 26.91 -6.19 24.88
C LYS A 509 26.14 -5.91 23.59
N ARG A 510 26.85 -5.85 22.45
CA ARG A 510 26.27 -5.69 21.13
C ARG A 510 25.30 -6.83 20.80
N THR A 511 25.72 -8.08 20.98
CA THR A 511 24.87 -9.25 20.70
C THR A 511 23.60 -9.25 21.56
N ILE A 512 23.73 -8.93 22.86
CA ILE A 512 22.57 -8.81 23.77
C ILE A 512 21.61 -7.73 23.27
N LEU A 513 22.14 -6.55 22.88
CA LEU A 513 21.31 -5.45 22.39
C LEU A 513 20.60 -5.80 21.07
N ILE A 514 21.26 -6.54 20.17
CA ILE A 514 20.66 -7.00 18.92
C ILE A 514 19.53 -7.99 19.19
N ILE A 515 19.73 -8.97 20.09
CA ILE A 515 18.68 -9.93 20.49
C ILE A 515 17.50 -9.18 21.11
N PHE A 516 17.78 -8.21 21.97
CA PHE A 516 16.75 -7.36 22.57
C PHE A 516 15.99 -6.56 21.50
N ALA A 517 16.69 -6.02 20.49
CA ALA A 517 16.06 -5.29 19.39
C ALA A 517 15.12 -6.19 18.55
N PHE A 518 15.52 -7.42 18.24
CA PHE A 518 14.63 -8.39 17.59
C PHE A 518 13.41 -8.73 18.46
N ALA A 519 13.60 -8.88 19.76
CA ALA A 519 12.48 -9.09 20.69
C ALA A 519 11.49 -7.90 20.66
N LEU A 520 11.99 -6.65 20.67
CA LEU A 520 11.16 -5.45 20.58
C LEU A 520 10.34 -5.38 19.29
N ILE A 521 10.86 -5.89 18.16
CA ILE A 521 10.11 -5.95 16.90
C ILE A 521 8.97 -6.97 16.97
N ILE A 522 9.19 -8.09 17.65
CA ILE A 522 8.24 -9.21 17.70
C ILE A 522 7.16 -9.00 18.77
N ILE A 523 7.50 -8.36 19.89
CA ILE A 523 6.60 -8.16 21.05
C ILE A 523 5.24 -7.56 20.67
N PRO A 524 5.15 -6.48 19.87
CA PRO A 524 3.85 -5.91 19.48
C PRO A 524 2.95 -6.90 18.75
N SER A 525 3.50 -7.67 17.81
CA SER A 525 2.73 -8.70 17.08
C SER A 525 2.27 -9.83 18.00
N ILE A 526 3.11 -10.26 18.96
CA ILE A 526 2.70 -11.24 19.98
C ILE A 526 1.59 -10.67 20.86
N PHE A 527 1.69 -9.40 21.26
CA PHE A 527 0.71 -8.78 22.14
C PHE A 527 -0.64 -8.60 21.43
N GLN A 528 -0.64 -8.20 20.16
CA GLN A 528 -1.83 -8.21 19.32
C GLN A 528 -2.43 -9.62 19.19
N TRP A 529 -1.59 -10.62 18.97
CA TRP A 529 -2.03 -12.01 18.87
C TRP A 529 -2.68 -12.50 20.17
N LEU A 530 -2.08 -12.23 21.33
CA LEU A 530 -2.64 -12.59 22.63
C LEU A 530 -4.00 -11.92 22.90
N ILE A 531 -4.13 -10.66 22.49
CA ILE A 531 -5.38 -9.91 22.61
C ILE A 531 -6.48 -10.53 21.75
N ILE A 532 -6.20 -10.79 20.48
CA ILE A 532 -7.16 -11.41 19.54
C ILE A 532 -7.52 -12.82 19.99
N ALA A 533 -6.52 -13.64 20.35
CA ALA A 533 -6.74 -14.99 20.85
C ALA A 533 -7.61 -14.99 22.12
N ARG A 534 -7.35 -14.07 23.05
CA ARG A 534 -8.19 -13.93 24.25
C ARG A 534 -9.62 -13.55 23.91
N GLU A 535 -9.83 -12.61 23.00
CA GLU A 535 -11.17 -12.21 22.57
C GLU A 535 -11.93 -13.39 21.95
N THR A 536 -11.29 -14.14 21.05
CA THR A 536 -11.90 -15.34 20.44
C THR A 536 -12.25 -16.42 21.47
N LEU A 537 -11.52 -16.52 22.58
CA LEU A 537 -11.73 -17.53 23.61
C LEU A 537 -12.75 -17.10 24.68
N THR A 538 -12.70 -15.85 25.14
CA THR A 538 -13.51 -15.40 26.28
C THR A 538 -14.82 -14.73 25.87
N ASN A 539 -14.98 -14.30 24.61
CA ASN A 539 -16.17 -13.63 24.08
C ASN A 539 -16.71 -12.50 24.98
N ASP A 540 -15.83 -11.93 25.81
CA ASP A 540 -16.15 -10.93 26.82
C ASP A 540 -14.96 -9.97 26.97
N MET A 541 -15.24 -8.70 26.75
CA MET A 541 -14.29 -7.61 26.86
C MET A 541 -14.43 -6.96 28.24
N SER A 542 -13.84 -7.62 29.24
CA SER A 542 -13.63 -6.99 30.54
C SER A 542 -12.85 -5.68 30.37
N GLY A 543 -13.06 -4.70 31.27
CA GLY A 543 -12.36 -3.41 31.19
C GLY A 543 -10.83 -3.52 31.10
N SER A 544 -10.25 -4.58 31.68
CA SER A 544 -8.83 -4.90 31.56
C SER A 544 -8.35 -5.21 30.14
N ALA A 545 -9.18 -5.86 29.29
CA ALA A 545 -8.84 -6.16 27.91
C ALA A 545 -8.83 -4.89 27.04
N LYS A 546 -9.80 -3.99 27.25
CA LYS A 546 -9.85 -2.67 26.59
C LYS A 546 -8.61 -1.83 26.94
N THR A 547 -8.22 -1.79 28.21
CA THR A 547 -7.01 -1.08 28.63
C THR A 547 -5.75 -1.69 28.01
N MET A 548 -5.64 -3.02 27.96
CA MET A 548 -4.52 -3.69 27.28
C MET A 548 -4.44 -3.31 25.80
N TYR A 549 -5.57 -3.19 25.11
CA TYR A 549 -5.57 -2.78 23.71
C TYR A 549 -5.21 -1.32 23.48
N ILE A 550 -5.70 -0.41 24.32
CA ILE A 550 -5.31 1.00 24.23
C ILE A 550 -3.80 1.12 24.45
N LEU A 551 -3.25 0.38 25.42
CA LEU A 551 -1.80 0.32 25.64
C LEU A 551 -1.06 -0.27 24.43
N TYR A 552 -1.60 -1.29 23.77
CA TYR A 552 -1.05 -1.81 22.53
C TYR A 552 -0.98 -0.74 21.43
N LEU A 553 -2.10 -0.08 21.15
CA LEU A 553 -2.17 0.94 20.10
C LEU A 553 -1.23 2.11 20.37
N THR A 554 -1.13 2.54 21.63
CA THR A 554 -0.27 3.66 22.02
C THR A 554 1.21 3.29 22.07
N LEU A 555 1.58 2.15 22.69
CA LEU A 555 2.98 1.81 22.97
C LEU A 555 3.59 0.81 21.98
N GLY A 556 2.76 0.04 21.27
CA GLY A 556 3.20 -0.97 20.31
C GLY A 556 4.08 -0.38 19.21
N ARG A 557 3.69 0.77 18.65
CA ARG A 557 4.49 1.48 17.64
C ARG A 557 5.85 1.95 18.18
N PRO A 558 5.94 2.69 19.31
CA PRO A 558 7.23 3.01 19.94
C PRO A 558 8.13 1.81 20.21
N ILE A 559 7.58 0.72 20.72
CA ILE A 559 8.32 -0.52 21.03
C ILE A 559 8.90 -1.11 19.75
N TYR A 560 8.06 -1.32 18.73
CA TYR A 560 8.45 -1.83 17.42
C TYR A 560 9.58 -1.00 16.80
N PHE A 561 9.37 0.32 16.72
CA PHE A 561 10.31 1.23 16.09
C PHE A 561 11.63 1.36 16.84
N THR A 562 11.62 1.25 18.16
CA THR A 562 12.87 1.22 18.95
C THR A 562 13.73 0.04 18.54
N GLY A 563 13.12 -1.15 18.40
CA GLY A 563 13.82 -2.34 17.88
C GLY A 563 14.32 -2.13 16.45
N LEU A 564 13.46 -1.61 15.57
CA LEU A 564 13.79 -1.37 14.16
C LEU A 564 14.97 -0.39 13.99
N VAL A 565 14.97 0.73 14.72
CA VAL A 565 16.05 1.73 14.67
C VAL A 565 17.38 1.15 15.14
N ILE A 566 17.39 0.35 16.21
CA ILE A 566 18.61 -0.29 16.70
C ILE A 566 19.21 -1.22 15.64
N ILE A 567 18.38 -2.05 15.00
CA ILE A 567 18.85 -2.96 13.94
C ILE A 567 19.40 -2.16 12.75
N ILE A 568 18.66 -1.15 12.29
CA ILE A 568 19.07 -0.31 11.16
C ILE A 568 20.40 0.38 11.46
N LEU A 569 20.58 0.98 12.65
CA LEU A 569 21.84 1.62 13.03
C LEU A 569 23.01 0.63 13.02
N PHE A 570 22.85 -0.59 13.55
CA PHE A 570 23.91 -1.60 13.48
C PHE A 570 24.21 -2.10 12.06
N CYS A 571 23.20 -2.13 11.17
CA CYS A 571 23.40 -2.44 9.77
C CYS A 571 24.17 -1.30 9.05
N LEU A 572 23.83 -0.04 9.32
CA LEU A 572 24.52 1.15 8.78
C LEU A 572 25.98 1.24 9.27
N LEU A 573 26.27 0.78 10.49
CA LEU A 573 27.62 0.66 11.05
C LEU A 573 28.39 -0.59 10.58
N ASN A 574 27.82 -1.36 9.65
CA ASN A 574 28.41 -2.59 9.10
C ASN A 574 28.76 -3.64 10.18
N LYS A 575 28.07 -3.62 11.33
CA LYS A 575 28.25 -4.61 12.41
C LYS A 575 27.34 -5.84 12.24
N LEU A 576 26.29 -5.75 11.42
CA LEU A 576 25.34 -6.82 11.07
C LEU A 576 25.45 -7.23 9.59
N LYS A 577 26.63 -7.74 9.19
CA LYS A 577 26.94 -8.01 7.77
C LYS A 577 25.96 -8.95 7.07
N TRP A 578 25.48 -9.99 7.75
CA TRP A 578 24.59 -10.99 7.14
C TRP A 578 23.25 -10.37 6.70
N ILE A 579 22.66 -9.47 7.50
CA ILE A 579 21.44 -8.74 7.13
C ILE A 579 21.73 -7.83 5.96
N THR A 580 22.83 -7.06 6.02
CA THR A 580 23.22 -6.13 4.95
C THR A 580 23.42 -6.86 3.62
N ILE A 581 23.96 -8.08 3.63
CA ILE A 581 24.15 -8.89 2.41
C ILE A 581 22.81 -9.39 1.84
N ILE A 582 21.92 -9.92 2.69
CA ILE A 582 20.64 -10.50 2.24
C ILE A 582 19.67 -9.41 1.77
N VAL A 583 19.52 -8.36 2.59
CA VAL A 583 18.56 -7.29 2.36
C VAL A 583 19.11 -6.27 1.36
N GLY A 584 20.42 -6.01 1.37
CA GLY A 584 21.10 -5.17 0.38
C GLY A 584 21.40 -5.89 -0.94
N ASN A 585 20.76 -7.03 -1.22
CA ASN A 585 20.98 -7.77 -2.45
C ASN A 585 20.53 -6.95 -3.67
N TYR A 586 21.35 -6.93 -4.71
CA TYR A 586 21.12 -6.19 -5.95
C TYR A 586 19.87 -6.64 -6.71
N SER A 587 19.40 -7.87 -6.49
CA SER A 587 18.15 -8.37 -7.09
C SER A 587 16.93 -7.51 -6.73
N TRP A 588 16.99 -6.76 -5.61
CA TRP A 588 15.94 -5.83 -5.20
C TRP A 588 15.90 -4.54 -6.03
N GLY A 589 16.95 -4.23 -6.80
CA GLY A 589 17.08 -2.96 -7.52
C GLY A 589 15.89 -2.61 -8.42
N PRO A 590 15.48 -3.48 -9.38
CA PRO A 590 14.31 -3.21 -10.21
C PRO A 590 13.02 -3.07 -9.40
N MET A 591 12.88 -3.84 -8.32
CA MET A 591 11.71 -3.79 -7.44
C MET A 591 11.62 -2.48 -6.66
N THR A 592 12.76 -1.89 -6.26
CA THR A 592 12.74 -0.59 -5.57
C THR A 592 12.26 0.53 -6.50
N GLU A 593 12.66 0.53 -7.77
CA GLU A 593 12.21 1.54 -8.74
C GLU A 593 10.72 1.38 -9.07
N LEU A 594 10.22 0.13 -9.09
CA LEU A 594 8.81 -0.17 -9.33
C LEU A 594 7.93 -0.04 -8.08
N SER A 595 8.50 0.12 -6.89
CA SER A 595 7.79 -0.02 -5.62
C SER A 595 6.57 0.91 -5.51
N TYR A 596 6.70 2.16 -5.96
CA TYR A 596 5.61 3.13 -5.94
C TYR A 596 4.48 2.75 -6.91
N SER A 597 4.82 2.32 -8.12
CA SER A 597 3.83 1.89 -9.12
C SER A 597 3.15 0.57 -8.70
N ALA A 598 3.91 -0.35 -8.10
CA ALA A 598 3.37 -1.59 -7.53
C ALA A 598 2.37 -1.29 -6.40
N TYR A 599 2.69 -0.33 -5.51
CA TYR A 599 1.74 0.13 -4.49
C TYR A 599 0.49 0.76 -5.10
N LEU A 600 0.58 1.50 -6.20
CA LEU A 600 -0.62 2.07 -6.78
C LEU A 600 -1.53 1.01 -7.45
N MET A 601 -0.93 0.00 -8.07
CA MET A 601 -1.66 -1.03 -8.85
C MET A 601 -2.15 -2.22 -8.03
N HIS A 602 -1.52 -2.56 -6.89
CA HIS A 602 -1.79 -3.84 -6.20
C HIS A 602 -3.27 -4.06 -5.86
N PHE A 603 -4.00 -3.03 -5.41
CA PHE A 603 -5.42 -3.17 -5.10
C PHE A 603 -6.27 -3.50 -6.32
N PHE A 604 -5.99 -2.92 -7.50
CA PHE A 604 -6.72 -3.30 -8.70
C PHE A 604 -6.50 -4.78 -9.06
N ILE A 605 -5.29 -5.28 -8.87
CA ILE A 605 -4.96 -6.69 -9.14
C ILE A 605 -5.66 -7.60 -8.12
N ILE A 606 -5.64 -7.24 -6.84
CA ILE A 606 -6.30 -7.99 -5.76
C ILE A 606 -7.81 -8.04 -6.03
N VAL A 607 -8.43 -6.88 -6.29
CA VAL A 607 -9.85 -6.79 -6.60
C VAL A 607 -10.15 -7.62 -7.82
N TRP A 608 -9.38 -7.45 -8.90
CA TRP A 608 -9.60 -8.19 -10.12
C TRP A 608 -9.57 -9.69 -9.92
N TYR A 609 -8.58 -10.19 -9.18
CA TYR A 609 -8.47 -11.60 -8.84
C TYR A 609 -9.70 -12.10 -8.06
N TYR A 610 -10.04 -11.47 -6.94
CA TYR A 610 -11.12 -11.94 -6.07
C TYR A 610 -12.53 -11.73 -6.62
N SER A 611 -12.75 -10.72 -7.47
CA SER A 611 -14.07 -10.44 -8.03
C SER A 611 -14.36 -11.16 -9.34
N SER A 612 -13.31 -11.59 -10.07
CA SER A 612 -13.44 -12.39 -11.30
C SER A 612 -13.48 -13.89 -11.06
N LEU A 613 -12.99 -14.38 -9.91
CA LEU A 613 -13.02 -15.80 -9.58
C LEU A 613 -14.46 -16.34 -9.55
N SER A 614 -14.77 -17.26 -10.47
CA SER A 614 -15.78 -18.29 -10.22
C SER A 614 -15.24 -19.20 -9.11
N GLN A 615 -15.93 -19.31 -7.99
CA GLN A 615 -15.55 -20.29 -6.98
C GLN A 615 -15.76 -21.70 -7.57
N THR A 616 -14.67 -22.36 -7.95
CA THR A 616 -14.65 -23.78 -8.34
C THR A 616 -14.45 -24.67 -7.12
#